data_AF-A0A3A8H531-F1
#
_entry.id   AF-A0A3A8H531-F1
#
_cell.length_a   1.000
_cell.length_b   1.000
_cell.length_c   1.000
_cell.angle_alpha   90.00
_cell.angle_beta   90.00
_cell.angle_gamma   90.00
#
_symmetry.space_group_name_H-M   'P 1'
#
loop_
_entity.id
_entity.type
_entity.pdbx_description
1 polymer ?
#
loop_
_entity_poly.entity_id
_entity_poly.type
_entity_poly.pdbx_seq_one_letter_code
_entity_poly.pdbx_strand_id
1 'polypeptide(L)'
;MEETPIVSEAVATVFRTLAPGDVQLFPVSIEGEADPFFVVNATQVIDCIDVARCREVHHYEEGAHPPEFEGEYNWIYGLRIAPSKTEGAQVFRLKKFKVAFIVSEDVKNALEAIGNLGVSFERVTD
;
A
#
# COMPACT_ATOMS: atom_id res chain seq x y z
N MET A 1 11.40 0.88 -5.33
CA MET A 1 11.07 2.31 -5.14
C MET A 1 9.68 2.39 -4.54
N GLU A 2 9.46 3.25 -3.55
CA GLU A 2 8.11 3.50 -3.04
C GLU A 2 7.34 4.36 -4.06
N GLU A 3 6.19 3.89 -4.49
CA GLU A 3 5.32 4.61 -5.43
C GLU A 3 4.04 5.02 -4.73
N THR A 4 3.80 6.32 -4.62
CA THR A 4 2.61 6.86 -3.97
C THR A 4 1.45 6.93 -4.96
N PRO A 5 0.29 6.31 -4.67
CA PRO A 5 -0.84 6.34 -5.59
C PRO A 5 -1.37 7.76 -5.83
N ILE A 6 -1.67 8.06 -7.08
CA ILE A 6 -2.47 9.22 -7.49
C ILE A 6 -3.84 8.70 -7.93
N VAL A 7 -4.91 9.27 -7.38
CA VAL A 7 -6.26 8.73 -7.52
C VAL A 7 -7.27 9.81 -7.87
N SER A 8 -8.36 9.40 -8.51
CA SER A 8 -9.51 10.27 -8.76
C SER A 8 -10.28 10.61 -7.47
N GLU A 9 -11.16 11.60 -7.55
CA GLU A 9 -12.03 11.99 -6.42
C GLU A 9 -12.90 10.84 -5.88
N ALA A 10 -13.41 9.96 -6.76
CA ALA A 10 -14.22 8.82 -6.34
C ALA A 10 -13.43 7.86 -5.43
N VAL A 11 -12.18 7.58 -5.80
CA VAL A 11 -11.27 6.74 -5.00
C VAL A 11 -10.84 7.46 -3.73
N ALA A 12 -10.52 8.75 -3.81
CA ALA A 12 -10.18 9.56 -2.63
C ALA A 12 -11.33 9.57 -1.60
N THR A 13 -12.58 9.55 -2.07
CA THR A 13 -13.78 9.50 -1.21
C THR A 13 -13.87 8.19 -0.42
N VAL A 14 -13.48 7.05 -1.02
CA VAL A 14 -13.42 5.77 -0.31
C VAL A 14 -12.46 5.84 0.87
N PHE A 15 -11.23 6.31 0.63
CA PHE A 15 -10.23 6.43 1.69
C PHE A 15 -10.66 7.41 2.79
N ARG A 16 -11.25 8.55 2.41
CA ARG A 16 -11.79 9.53 3.36
C ARG A 16 -12.90 8.96 4.24
N THR A 17 -13.70 8.05 3.71
CA THR A 17 -14.84 7.46 4.42
C THR A 17 -14.41 6.31 5.32
N LEU A 18 -13.58 5.39 4.80
CA LEU A 18 -13.28 4.13 5.46
C LEU A 18 -11.96 4.15 6.25
N ALA A 19 -11.03 5.03 5.88
CA ALA A 19 -9.69 5.06 6.46
C ALA A 19 -9.18 6.48 6.77
N PRO A 20 -10.00 7.41 7.31
CA PRO A 20 -9.61 8.83 7.47
C PRO A 20 -8.41 9.05 8.41
N GLY A 21 -8.15 8.13 9.34
CA GLY A 21 -6.99 8.19 10.23
C GLY A 21 -5.71 7.59 9.64
N ASP A 22 -5.84 6.79 8.59
CA ASP A 22 -4.75 5.99 8.03
C ASP A 22 -4.20 6.59 6.72
N VAL A 23 -4.88 7.61 6.17
CA VAL A 23 -4.44 8.31 4.97
C VAL A 23 -4.44 9.83 5.13
N GLN A 24 -3.54 10.48 4.39
CA GLN A 24 -3.65 11.88 4.01
C GLN A 24 -3.93 11.96 2.50
N LEU A 25 -4.81 12.88 2.12
CA LEU A 25 -5.20 13.11 0.74
C LEU A 25 -4.76 14.51 0.34
N PHE A 26 -3.80 14.61 -0.57
CA PHE A 26 -3.29 15.89 -1.06
C PHE A 26 -3.85 16.18 -2.44
N PRO A 27 -4.64 17.25 -2.63
CA PRO A 27 -5.16 17.60 -3.94
C PRO A 27 -4.00 17.99 -4.87
N VAL A 28 -4.06 17.52 -6.11
CA VAL A 28 -3.09 17.81 -7.16
C VAL A 28 -3.79 18.10 -8.47
N SER A 29 -3.16 18.93 -9.31
CA SER A 29 -3.58 19.18 -10.68
C SER A 29 -2.68 18.43 -11.64
N ILE A 30 -3.27 17.75 -12.62
CA ILE A 30 -2.56 17.05 -13.69
C ILE A 30 -2.77 17.85 -14.97
N GLU A 31 -1.68 18.18 -15.68
CA GLU A 31 -1.78 18.89 -16.95
C GLU A 31 -2.57 18.08 -17.97
N GLY A 32 -3.58 18.71 -18.59
CA GLY A 32 -4.47 18.07 -19.55
C GLY A 32 -5.70 17.40 -18.95
N GLU A 33 -5.78 17.28 -17.62
CA GLU A 33 -6.94 16.73 -16.92
C GLU A 33 -7.75 17.85 -16.25
N ALA A 34 -9.07 17.85 -16.47
CA ALA A 34 -9.97 18.83 -15.86
C ALA A 34 -10.47 18.40 -14.48
N ASP A 35 -10.51 17.09 -14.22
CA ASP A 35 -11.02 16.51 -12.98
C ASP A 35 -9.97 16.60 -11.85
N PRO A 36 -10.41 16.69 -10.58
CA PRO A 36 -9.51 16.73 -9.43
C PRO A 36 -8.87 15.36 -9.15
N PHE A 37 -7.56 15.37 -8.88
CA PHE A 37 -6.80 14.20 -8.47
C PHE A 37 -6.20 14.40 -7.08
N PHE A 38 -5.86 13.28 -6.43
CA PHE A 38 -5.31 13.28 -5.09
C PHE A 38 -4.14 12.33 -4.98
N VAL A 39 -3.05 12.76 -4.35
CA VAL A 39 -2.02 11.86 -3.85
C VAL A 39 -2.52 11.22 -2.57
N VAL A 40 -2.46 9.89 -2.48
CA VAL A 40 -2.85 9.11 -1.29
C VAL A 40 -1.59 8.72 -0.51
N ASN A 41 -1.35 9.40 0.61
CA ASN A 41 -0.27 9.06 1.51
C ASN A 41 -0.79 8.20 2.66
N ALA A 42 -0.28 6.98 2.83
CA ALA A 42 -0.56 6.19 4.03
C ALA A 42 0.23 6.77 5.22
N THR A 43 -0.42 6.95 6.37
CA THR A 43 0.20 7.56 7.55
C THR A 43 0.90 6.55 8.44
N GLN A 44 0.66 5.25 8.21
CA GLN A 44 1.18 4.17 9.03
C GLN A 44 2.17 3.29 8.27
N VAL A 45 3.28 2.95 8.95
CA VAL A 45 4.29 1.99 8.49
C VAL A 45 4.39 0.88 9.53
N ILE A 46 4.08 -0.35 9.13
CA ILE A 46 3.92 -1.49 10.07
C ILE A 46 4.90 -2.61 9.73
N ASP A 47 5.52 -3.20 10.76
CA ASP A 47 6.41 -4.36 10.64
C ASP A 47 5.64 -5.67 10.88
N CYS A 48 4.84 -6.08 9.89
CA CYS A 48 3.93 -7.21 10.00
C CYS A 48 4.15 -8.34 8.97
N ILE A 49 5.24 -8.34 8.21
CA ILE A 49 5.53 -9.40 7.23
C ILE A 49 5.71 -10.74 7.96
N ASP A 50 4.98 -11.77 7.52
CA ASP A 50 5.16 -13.15 7.96
C ASP A 50 6.04 -13.90 6.96
N VAL A 51 7.36 -13.70 7.10
CA VAL A 51 8.38 -14.26 6.20
C VAL A 51 8.26 -15.78 6.08
N ALA A 52 7.85 -16.48 7.14
CA ALA A 52 7.72 -17.93 7.14
C ALA A 52 6.57 -18.43 6.26
N ARG A 53 5.58 -17.58 5.97
CA ARG A 53 4.46 -17.89 5.08
C ARG A 53 4.57 -17.28 3.70
N CYS A 54 5.49 -16.33 3.50
CA CYS A 54 5.80 -15.83 2.16
C CYS A 54 6.30 -16.98 1.28
N ARG A 55 5.94 -16.97 -0.01
CA ARG A 55 6.38 -18.01 -0.95
C ARG A 55 7.89 -17.92 -1.19
N GLU A 56 8.41 -16.72 -1.39
CA GLU A 56 9.83 -16.47 -1.62
C GLU A 56 10.20 -15.04 -1.27
N VAL A 57 11.38 -14.84 -0.69
CA VAL A 57 11.86 -13.53 -0.23
C VAL A 57 13.28 -13.33 -0.75
N HIS A 58 13.49 -12.23 -1.47
CA HIS A 58 14.78 -11.84 -2.02
C HIS A 58 15.35 -10.68 -1.21
N HIS A 59 16.60 -10.84 -0.80
CA HIS A 59 17.37 -9.80 -0.12
C HIS A 59 18.26 -9.07 -1.12
N TYR A 60 18.64 -7.85 -0.77
CA TYR A 60 19.78 -7.21 -1.42
C TYR A 60 21.07 -7.96 -1.11
N GLU A 61 22.00 -8.00 -2.07
CA GLU A 61 23.36 -8.47 -1.78
C GLU A 61 24.04 -7.51 -0.79
N GLU A 62 24.99 -8.02 -0.02
CA GLU A 62 25.71 -7.24 0.99
C GLU A 62 26.44 -6.05 0.34
N GLY A 63 26.13 -4.84 0.80
CA GLY A 63 26.67 -3.60 0.22
C GLY A 63 26.07 -3.18 -1.12
N ALA A 64 25.13 -3.95 -1.68
CA ALA A 64 24.45 -3.67 -2.95
C ALA A 64 23.04 -3.11 -2.78
N HIS A 65 22.81 -2.34 -1.70
CA HIS A 65 21.59 -1.56 -1.51
C HIS A 65 21.94 -0.11 -1.20
N PRO A 66 21.12 0.85 -1.64
CA PRO A 66 21.16 2.19 -1.10
C PRO A 66 20.97 2.19 0.44
N PRO A 67 21.57 3.12 1.19
CA PRO A 67 21.47 3.16 2.65
C PRO A 67 20.03 3.16 3.19
N GLU A 68 19.09 3.76 2.44
CA GLU A 68 17.68 3.84 2.80
C GLU A 68 16.91 2.52 2.73
N PHE A 69 17.51 1.46 2.17
CA PHE A 69 16.94 0.11 2.05
C PHE A 69 17.68 -0.93 2.90
N GLU A 70 18.52 -0.51 3.84
CA GLU A 70 19.23 -1.43 4.73
C GLU A 70 18.25 -2.29 5.54
N GLY A 71 18.39 -3.61 5.44
CA GLY A 71 17.51 -4.58 6.10
C GLY A 71 16.13 -4.74 5.47
N GLU A 72 15.88 -4.11 4.30
CA GLU A 72 14.67 -4.30 3.50
C GLU A 72 14.78 -5.49 2.54
N TYR A 73 13.62 -5.92 2.04
CA TYR A 73 13.52 -6.95 1.01
C TYR A 73 13.53 -6.30 -0.37
N ASN A 74 14.35 -6.82 -1.28
CA ASN A 74 14.38 -6.40 -2.67
C ASN A 74 13.07 -6.81 -3.37
N TRP A 75 12.65 -8.06 -3.15
CA TRP A 75 11.42 -8.58 -3.71
C TRP A 75 10.78 -9.66 -2.83
N ILE A 76 9.45 -9.79 -2.88
CA ILE A 76 8.71 -10.85 -2.20
C ILE A 76 7.69 -11.42 -3.18
N TYR A 77 7.73 -12.74 -3.39
CA TYR A 77 6.65 -13.46 -4.08
C TYR A 77 5.69 -14.06 -3.06
N GLY A 78 4.39 -13.97 -3.34
CA GLY A 78 3.34 -14.49 -2.45
C GLY A 78 3.42 -13.88 -1.06
N LEU A 79 3.36 -12.54 -1.00
CA LEU A 79 3.48 -11.77 0.24
C LEU A 79 2.44 -12.24 1.27
N ARG A 80 2.88 -12.47 2.50
CA ARG A 80 2.01 -12.76 3.65
C ARG A 80 2.33 -11.84 4.81
N ILE A 81 1.28 -11.41 5.51
CA ILE A 81 1.37 -10.59 6.71
C ILE A 81 0.74 -11.31 7.89
N ALA A 82 1.17 -10.98 9.11
CA ALA A 82 0.55 -11.40 10.35
C ALA A 82 -0.55 -10.39 10.75
N PRO A 83 -1.86 -10.70 10.62
CA PRO A 83 -2.93 -9.75 10.91
C PRO A 83 -2.93 -9.26 12.36
N SER A 84 -2.45 -10.08 13.30
CA SER A 84 -2.34 -9.69 14.71
C SER A 84 -1.38 -8.53 14.97
N LYS A 85 -0.51 -8.20 14.01
CA LYS A 85 0.45 -7.09 14.10
C LYS A 85 -0.01 -5.81 13.39
N THR A 86 -1.19 -5.80 12.74
CA THR A 86 -1.67 -4.63 11.99
C THR A 86 -2.37 -3.61 12.88
N GLU A 87 -2.63 -3.94 14.14
CA GLU A 87 -3.29 -3.07 15.12
C GLU A 87 -4.64 -2.50 14.64
N GLY A 88 -5.30 -3.20 13.71
CA GLY A 88 -6.59 -2.79 13.14
C GLY A 88 -6.51 -1.73 12.04
N ALA A 89 -5.31 -1.36 11.58
CA ALA A 89 -5.11 -0.39 10.49
C ALA A 89 -5.84 -0.84 9.22
N GLN A 90 -6.56 0.08 8.60
CA GLN A 90 -7.28 -0.11 7.35
C GLN A 90 -6.40 0.13 6.13
N VAL A 91 -5.40 1.01 6.26
CA VAL A 91 -4.43 1.32 5.19
C VAL A 91 -3.03 1.52 5.79
N PHE A 92 -2.00 0.88 5.21
CA PHE A 92 -0.63 1.07 5.69
C PHE A 92 0.42 0.62 4.66
N ARG A 93 1.68 1.01 4.91
CA ARG A 93 2.87 0.51 4.22
C ARG A 93 3.61 -0.52 5.07
N LEU A 94 4.29 -1.45 4.40
CA LEU A 94 5.18 -2.39 5.09
C LEU A 94 6.54 -1.78 5.37
N LYS A 95 7.04 -1.96 6.59
CA LYS A 95 8.33 -1.39 7.03
C LYS A 95 9.53 -1.82 6.18
N LYS A 96 9.54 -3.08 5.73
CA LYS A 96 10.69 -3.70 5.01
C LYS A 96 10.40 -4.02 3.54
N PHE A 97 9.24 -3.63 3.03
CA PHE A 97 8.85 -3.89 1.64
C PHE A 97 7.91 -2.77 1.15
N LYS A 98 8.48 -1.59 0.94
CA LYS A 98 7.73 -0.34 0.68
C LYS A 98 6.94 -0.31 -0.63
N VAL A 99 7.19 -1.27 -1.53
CA VAL A 99 6.45 -1.43 -2.79
C VAL A 99 4.96 -1.72 -2.53
N ALA A 100 4.64 -2.47 -1.48
CA ALA A 100 3.26 -2.84 -1.18
C ALA A 100 2.47 -1.68 -0.54
N PHE A 101 1.23 -1.48 -0.99
CA PHE A 101 0.24 -0.61 -0.37
C PHE A 101 -0.88 -1.49 0.17
N ILE A 102 -0.95 -1.67 1.49
CA ILE A 102 -1.88 -2.61 2.10
C ILE A 102 -3.18 -1.90 2.42
N VAL A 103 -4.30 -2.52 2.06
CA VAL A 103 -5.65 -2.08 2.39
C VAL A 103 -6.45 -3.22 3.01
N SER A 104 -7.40 -2.89 3.89
CA SER A 104 -8.36 -3.86 4.42
C SER A 104 -9.31 -4.38 3.33
N GLU A 105 -10.00 -5.48 3.64
CA GLU A 105 -11.01 -6.04 2.73
C GLU A 105 -12.16 -5.06 2.46
N ASP A 106 -12.59 -4.28 3.45
CA ASP A 106 -13.65 -3.28 3.30
C ASP A 106 -13.23 -2.16 2.35
N VAL A 107 -12.01 -1.63 2.50
CA VAL A 107 -11.46 -0.63 1.57
C VAL A 107 -11.33 -1.21 0.16
N LYS A 108 -10.77 -2.42 0.05
CA LYS A 108 -10.64 -3.14 -1.23
C LYS A 108 -11.99 -3.31 -1.95
N ASN A 109 -13.02 -3.77 -1.23
CA ASN A 109 -14.36 -3.97 -1.79
C ASN A 109 -14.99 -2.64 -2.24
N ALA A 110 -14.82 -1.57 -1.48
CA ALA A 110 -15.31 -0.25 -1.87
C ALA A 110 -14.60 0.32 -3.11
N LEU A 111 -13.28 0.06 -3.24
CA LEU A 111 -12.53 0.43 -4.44
C LEU A 111 -12.99 -0.36 -5.67
N GLU A 112 -13.17 -1.68 -5.55
CA GLU A 112 -13.65 -2.52 -6.65
C GLU A 112 -15.07 -2.13 -7.10
N ALA A 113 -15.93 -1.69 -6.17
CA ALA A 113 -17.29 -1.25 -6.47
C ALA A 113 -17.36 0.01 -7.36
N ILE A 114 -16.31 0.84 -7.40
CA ILE A 114 -16.22 1.98 -8.32
C ILE A 114 -16.11 1.50 -9.77
N GLY A 115 -15.37 0.40 -9.99
CA GLY A 115 -15.08 -0.14 -11.32
C GLY A 115 -14.05 0.66 -12.12
N ASN A 116 -13.46 0.02 -13.13
CA ASN A 116 -12.55 0.62 -14.13
C ASN A 116 -11.36 1.44 -13.57
N LEU A 117 -10.77 1.00 -12.45
CA LEU A 117 -9.63 1.70 -11.82
C LEU A 117 -8.24 1.22 -12.27
N GLY A 118 -8.16 0.13 -13.04
CA GLY A 118 -6.87 -0.49 -13.40
C GLY A 118 -6.11 -1.10 -12.23
N VAL A 119 -6.76 -1.29 -11.07
CA VAL A 119 -6.15 -1.87 -9.86
C VAL A 119 -6.20 -3.39 -9.89
N SER A 120 -5.18 -4.02 -9.30
CA SER A 120 -5.19 -5.44 -8.96
C SER A 120 -4.93 -5.61 -7.47
N PHE A 121 -5.63 -6.54 -6.85
CA PHE A 121 -5.46 -6.87 -5.43
C PHE A 121 -4.95 -8.30 -5.29
N GLU A 122 -3.92 -8.48 -4.47
CA GLU A 122 -3.45 -9.78 -4.02
C GLU A 122 -3.83 -9.95 -2.54
N ARG A 123 -4.42 -11.09 -2.20
CA ARG A 123 -4.72 -11.43 -0.80
C ARG A 123 -3.42 -11.79 -0.09
N VAL A 124 -3.13 -11.09 1.01
CA VAL A 124 -1.91 -11.26 1.83
C VAL A 124 -2.17 -11.85 3.22
N THR A 125 -3.43 -12.17 3.52
CA THR A 125 -3.88 -12.86 4.73
C THR A 125 -4.57 -14.17 4.36
N ASP A 126 -4.47 -15.17 5.23
CA ASP A 126 -5.21 -16.44 5.06
C ASP A 126 -6.69 -16.23 5.43
#